data_AF-A0A348NJ38-F1
#
_entry.id   AF-A0A348NJ38-F1
#
_cell.length_a   1.000
_cell.length_b   1.000
_cell.length_c   1.000
_cell.angle_alpha   90.00
_cell.angle_beta   90.00
_cell.angle_gamma   90.00
#
_symmetry.space_group_name_H-M   'P 1'
#
loop_
_entity.id
_entity.type
_entity.pdbx_description
1 polymer ?
#
loop_
_entity_poly.entity_id
_entity_poly.type
_entity_poly.pdbx_seq_one_letter_code
_entity_poly.pdbx_strand_id
1 'polypeptide(L)'
;MLKRKMSLSIVAMTSAVFLFIGVTFAWLTLTDVIHLGGTEVAVQDVEATAVLQVSEDGLTGWSDAAAISIAGAVPGDTFYYRIVITNIGALPIDTQVSFIGFTNSVADILGDDANFQAGRSLASVILYSMTNTANTATLTDQPMTTLIGGTATSTSAFVGAENLDIAVSASEIVYFTLTIAETMGNDYQNLKLTIDLISVSSVGQ
;
A
#
# COMPACT_ATOMS: atom_id res chain seq x y z
N MET A 1 26.35 54.83 -22.09
CA MET A 1 24.99 54.38 -21.69
C MET A 1 24.65 52.95 -22.12
N LEU A 2 25.08 52.46 -23.29
CA LEU A 2 24.78 51.11 -23.78
C LEU A 2 25.28 49.97 -22.85
N LYS A 3 26.51 50.09 -22.32
CA LYS A 3 27.13 49.06 -21.47
C LYS A 3 26.35 48.79 -20.17
N ARG A 4 25.76 49.82 -19.55
CA ARG A 4 24.93 49.69 -18.34
C ARG A 4 23.58 49.02 -18.61
N LYS A 5 22.99 49.23 -19.79
CA LYS A 5 21.74 48.57 -20.20
C LYS A 5 21.98 47.09 -20.49
N MET A 6 23.13 46.76 -21.10
CA MET A 6 23.50 45.38 -21.41
C MET A 6 23.80 44.56 -20.15
N SER A 7 24.49 45.15 -19.16
CA SER A 7 24.76 44.48 -17.88
C SER A 7 23.48 44.21 -17.07
N LEU A 8 22.52 45.13 -17.08
CA LEU A 8 21.22 44.94 -16.42
C LEU A 8 20.39 43.84 -17.09
N SER A 9 20.44 43.74 -18.43
CA SER A 9 19.75 42.69 -19.18
C SER A 9 20.32 41.30 -18.92
N ILE A 10 21.66 41.19 -18.77
CA ILE A 10 22.31 39.91 -18.47
C ILE A 10 21.95 39.45 -17.06
N VAL A 11 22.01 40.34 -16.06
CA VAL A 11 21.64 40.00 -14.67
C VAL A 11 20.16 39.59 -14.59
N ALA A 12 19.26 40.31 -15.26
CA ALA A 12 17.84 39.95 -15.29
C ALA A 12 17.60 38.59 -15.95
N MET A 13 18.30 38.29 -17.05
CA MET A 13 18.19 37.01 -17.75
C MET A 13 18.71 35.86 -16.88
N THR A 14 19.86 36.03 -16.21
CA THR A 14 20.42 35.02 -15.32
C THR A 14 19.49 34.75 -14.12
N SER A 15 18.92 35.79 -13.51
CA SER A 15 17.94 35.63 -12.42
C SER A 15 16.65 34.93 -12.86
N ALA A 16 16.15 35.21 -14.07
CA ALA A 16 14.96 34.54 -14.60
C ALA A 16 15.20 33.05 -14.86
N VAL A 17 16.39 32.67 -15.36
CA VAL A 17 16.76 31.26 -15.58
C VAL A 17 16.85 30.50 -14.25
N PHE A 18 17.47 31.07 -13.21
CA PHE A 18 17.53 30.43 -11.90
C PHE A 18 16.16 30.28 -11.25
N LEU A 19 15.26 31.26 -11.44
CA LEU A 19 13.89 31.17 -10.94
C LEU A 19 13.09 30.09 -11.66
N PHE A 20 13.28 29.95 -12.99
CA PHE A 20 12.64 28.89 -13.77
C PHE A 20 13.13 27.49 -13.34
N ILE A 21 14.44 27.33 -13.14
CA ILE A 21 15.04 26.08 -12.65
C ILE A 21 14.53 25.74 -11.24
N GLY A 22 14.44 26.72 -10.34
CA GLY A 22 13.92 26.51 -8.98
C GLY A 22 12.45 26.04 -8.96
N VAL A 23 11.62 26.58 -9.84
CA VAL A 23 10.21 26.17 -9.96
C VAL A 23 10.07 24.78 -10.57
N THR A 24 10.90 24.41 -11.56
CA THR A 24 10.85 23.04 -12.11
C THR A 24 11.33 21.97 -11.13
N PHE A 25 12.30 22.28 -10.26
CA PHE A 25 12.72 21.35 -9.21
C PHE A 25 11.71 21.26 -8.05
N ALA A 26 10.96 22.33 -7.76
CA ALA A 26 9.90 22.30 -6.75
C ALA A 26 8.69 21.44 -7.17
N TRP A 27 8.45 21.27 -8.47
CA TRP A 27 7.41 20.36 -8.97
C TRP A 27 7.78 18.89 -8.72
N LEU A 28 9.05 18.51 -8.82
CA LEU A 28 9.48 17.11 -8.83
C LEU A 28 9.52 16.40 -7.46
N THR A 29 9.01 17.00 -6.38
CA THR A 29 9.08 16.40 -5.04
C THR A 29 7.81 16.61 -4.22
N LEU A 30 6.67 16.12 -4.71
CA LEU A 30 5.49 15.90 -3.88
C LEU A 30 5.32 14.39 -3.68
N THR A 31 5.90 13.86 -2.61
CA THR A 31 5.46 12.61 -2.02
C THR A 31 4.32 12.99 -1.07
N ASP A 32 3.08 12.72 -1.45
CA ASP A 32 1.95 12.88 -0.53
C ASP A 32 1.97 11.71 0.45
N VAL A 33 2.46 11.98 1.66
CA VAL A 33 2.37 11.04 2.79
C VAL A 33 1.20 11.47 3.67
N ILE A 34 0.02 10.90 3.42
CA ILE A 34 -1.17 11.13 4.23
C ILE A 34 -1.02 10.33 5.54
N HIS A 35 -0.51 10.98 6.59
CA HIS A 35 -0.44 10.39 7.92
C HIS A 35 -1.81 10.42 8.61
N LEU A 36 -2.51 9.30 8.63
CA LEU A 36 -3.70 9.06 9.45
C LEU A 36 -3.47 7.75 10.20
N GLY A 37 -3.05 7.85 11.48
CA GLY A 37 -2.68 6.71 12.32
C GLY A 37 -3.58 5.48 12.11
N GLY A 38 -2.97 4.43 11.57
CA GLY A 38 -3.63 3.38 10.78
C GLY A 38 -2.79 3.17 9.52
N THR A 39 -2.89 2.01 8.88
CA THR A 39 -2.06 1.63 7.72
C THR A 39 -1.86 2.79 6.75
N GLU A 40 -0.63 3.19 6.49
CA GLU A 40 -0.35 4.25 5.52
C GLU A 40 -0.51 3.67 4.11
N VAL A 41 -1.15 4.38 3.19
CA VAL A 41 -1.02 4.08 1.76
C VAL A 41 -0.09 5.12 1.18
N ALA A 42 1.17 4.76 0.99
CA ALA A 42 2.16 5.66 0.42
C ALA A 42 2.24 5.43 -1.09
N VAL A 43 1.93 6.48 -1.85
CA VAL A 43 2.19 6.48 -3.30
C VAL A 43 3.56 7.11 -3.51
N GLN A 44 4.52 6.33 -4.00
CA GLN A 44 5.84 6.81 -4.34
C GLN A 44 5.89 7.06 -5.85
N ASP A 45 5.07 8.01 -6.33
CA ASP A 45 5.18 8.58 -7.68
C ASP A 45 4.25 9.79 -7.89
N VAL A 46 4.60 10.67 -8.84
CA VAL A 46 4.01 12.02 -8.97
C VAL A 46 2.63 12.02 -9.67
N GLU A 47 2.25 10.92 -10.32
CA GLU A 47 1.10 10.90 -11.26
C GLU A 47 0.13 9.72 -11.08
N ALA A 48 0.08 9.12 -9.90
CA ALA A 48 -0.89 8.08 -9.57
C ALA A 48 -1.64 8.39 -8.26
N THR A 49 -2.86 7.88 -8.15
CA THR A 49 -3.62 7.86 -6.88
C THR A 49 -3.99 6.43 -6.55
N ALA A 50 -4.05 6.10 -5.26
CA ALA A 50 -4.42 4.78 -4.78
C ALA A 50 -5.42 4.88 -3.63
N VAL A 51 -6.46 4.06 -3.66
CA VAL A 51 -7.47 3.98 -2.61
C VAL A 51 -7.66 2.54 -2.18
N LEU A 52 -7.48 2.27 -0.88
CA LEU A 52 -7.81 0.98 -0.28
C LEU A 52 -9.31 0.92 0.01
N GLN A 53 -9.94 -0.19 -0.36
CA GLN A 53 -11.36 -0.44 -0.11
C GLN A 53 -11.57 -1.83 0.48
N VAL A 54 -12.63 -1.97 1.27
CA VAL A 54 -13.04 -3.21 1.94
C VAL A 54 -14.48 -3.55 1.56
N SER A 55 -14.79 -4.85 1.51
CA SER A 55 -16.13 -5.39 1.29
C SER A 55 -16.38 -6.57 2.24
N GLU A 56 -17.65 -6.77 2.61
CA GLU A 56 -18.08 -7.93 3.40
C GLU A 56 -18.10 -9.23 2.59
N ASP A 57 -18.38 -9.15 1.28
CA ASP A 57 -18.61 -10.31 0.41
C ASP A 57 -17.58 -10.44 -0.73
N GLY A 58 -16.73 -9.42 -0.92
CA GLY A 58 -15.75 -9.36 -2.00
C GLY A 58 -16.36 -9.16 -3.40
N LEU A 59 -17.66 -8.91 -3.49
CA LEU A 59 -18.39 -8.75 -4.75
C LEU A 59 -18.99 -7.34 -4.87
N THR A 60 -19.64 -6.85 -3.82
CA THR A 60 -20.37 -5.59 -3.81
C THR A 60 -20.10 -4.78 -2.54
N GLY A 61 -20.66 -3.57 -2.44
CA GLY A 61 -20.60 -2.79 -1.19
C GLY A 61 -19.21 -2.27 -0.80
N TRP A 62 -18.30 -2.10 -1.76
CA TRP A 62 -16.95 -1.59 -1.51
C TRP A 62 -16.98 -0.19 -0.87
N SER A 63 -16.27 -0.03 0.24
CA SER A 63 -16.13 1.23 0.97
C SER A 63 -14.66 1.53 1.25
N ASP A 64 -14.31 2.81 1.31
CA ASP A 64 -12.94 3.23 1.56
C ASP A 64 -12.49 2.79 2.96
N ALA A 65 -11.30 2.20 3.04
CA ALA A 65 -10.69 1.75 4.27
C ALA A 65 -9.40 2.51 4.52
N ALA A 66 -9.23 3.00 5.74
CA ALA A 66 -8.00 3.68 6.14
C ALA A 66 -6.90 2.70 6.60
N ALA A 67 -7.26 1.46 6.95
CA ALA A 67 -6.31 0.49 7.48
C ALA A 67 -6.74 -0.97 7.25
N ILE A 68 -5.74 -1.85 7.25
CA ILE A 68 -5.93 -3.30 7.38
C ILE A 68 -5.64 -3.69 8.82
N SER A 69 -6.68 -4.08 9.53
CA SER A 69 -6.59 -4.56 10.91
C SER A 69 -7.53 -5.74 11.10
N ILE A 70 -6.96 -6.92 11.29
CA ILE A 70 -7.68 -8.16 11.54
C ILE A 70 -7.63 -8.45 13.04
N ALA A 71 -8.79 -8.61 13.67
CA ALA A 71 -8.92 -8.89 15.09
C ALA A 71 -10.17 -9.75 15.34
N GLY A 72 -10.16 -10.57 16.38
CA GLY A 72 -11.34 -11.37 16.73
C GLY A 72 -11.67 -12.48 15.71
N ALA A 73 -10.74 -12.80 14.81
CA ALA A 73 -11.01 -13.65 13.67
C ALA A 73 -11.10 -15.13 14.07
N VAL A 74 -12.05 -15.85 13.48
CA VAL A 74 -12.24 -17.29 13.67
C VAL A 74 -11.77 -18.08 12.44
N PRO A 75 -11.48 -19.39 12.58
CA PRO A 75 -11.10 -20.22 11.45
C PRO A 75 -12.16 -20.18 10.33
N GLY A 76 -11.70 -19.97 9.08
CA GLY A 76 -12.56 -19.82 7.91
C GLY A 76 -12.97 -18.39 7.58
N ASP A 77 -12.76 -17.43 8.49
CA ASP A 77 -13.03 -16.02 8.20
C ASP A 77 -12.20 -15.54 7.02
N THR A 78 -12.84 -14.80 6.11
CA THR A 78 -12.19 -14.18 4.95
C THR A 78 -12.48 -12.69 4.92
N PHE A 79 -11.43 -11.89 4.82
CA PHE A 79 -11.50 -10.43 4.73
C PHE A 79 -11.17 -10.01 3.31
N TYR A 80 -12.09 -9.29 2.66
CA TYR A 80 -11.98 -8.89 1.25
C TYR A 80 -11.56 -7.45 1.11
N TYR A 81 -10.46 -7.24 0.39
CA TYR A 81 -9.93 -5.92 0.11
C TYR A 81 -9.66 -5.73 -1.38
N ARG A 82 -9.63 -4.47 -1.81
CA ARG A 82 -9.08 -4.09 -3.09
C ARG A 82 -8.34 -2.76 -2.99
N ILE A 83 -7.34 -2.58 -3.84
CA ILE A 83 -6.69 -1.29 -4.06
C ILE A 83 -7.05 -0.84 -5.47
N VAL A 84 -7.66 0.34 -5.57
CA VAL A 84 -7.95 0.99 -6.86
C VAL A 84 -6.84 1.98 -7.13
N ILE A 85 -6.11 1.77 -8.23
CA ILE A 85 -4.98 2.59 -8.64
C ILE A 85 -5.38 3.33 -9.91
N THR A 86 -5.31 4.66 -9.91
CA THR A 86 -5.66 5.50 -11.06
C THR A 86 -4.45 6.28 -11.53
N ASN A 87 -4.11 6.13 -12.81
CA ASN A 87 -3.10 6.96 -13.47
C ASN A 87 -3.70 8.33 -13.80
N ILE A 88 -3.25 9.36 -13.11
CA ILE A 88 -3.66 10.76 -13.32
C ILE A 88 -2.64 11.55 -14.15
N GLY A 89 -1.62 10.85 -14.65
CA GLY A 89 -0.50 11.39 -15.40
C GLY A 89 -0.72 11.60 -16.87
N ALA A 90 0.33 12.06 -17.53
CA ALA A 90 0.37 12.25 -18.97
C ALA A 90 0.99 11.07 -19.74
N LEU A 91 1.62 10.12 -19.03
CA LEU A 91 2.26 8.94 -19.59
C LEU A 91 1.67 7.66 -18.97
N PRO A 92 1.69 6.52 -19.70
CA PRO A 92 1.45 5.22 -19.08
C PRO A 92 2.43 4.97 -17.94
N ILE A 93 2.00 4.22 -16.93
CA ILE A 93 2.83 3.88 -15.77
C ILE A 93 2.89 2.37 -15.60
N ASP A 94 4.05 1.86 -15.17
CA ASP A 94 4.18 0.53 -14.58
C ASP A 94 4.10 0.66 -13.06
N THR A 95 3.30 -0.17 -12.39
CA THR A 95 3.04 -0.05 -10.95
C THR A 95 3.27 -1.36 -10.20
N GLN A 96 3.77 -1.23 -8.97
CA GLN A 96 3.94 -2.29 -8.00
C GLN A 96 3.22 -1.95 -6.69
N VAL A 97 2.56 -2.95 -6.09
CA VAL A 97 1.91 -2.88 -4.78
C VAL A 97 2.67 -3.77 -3.80
N SER A 98 3.15 -3.19 -2.70
CA SER A 98 3.87 -3.87 -1.64
C SER A 98 3.19 -3.67 -0.29
N PHE A 99 3.22 -4.69 0.56
CA PHE A 99 2.74 -4.64 1.93
C PHE A 99 3.94 -4.65 2.87
N ILE A 100 4.01 -3.68 3.79
CA ILE A 100 5.16 -3.39 4.61
C ILE A 100 4.71 -3.19 6.05
N GLY A 101 5.44 -3.79 6.99
CA GLY A 101 5.20 -3.67 8.42
C GLY A 101 3.99 -4.48 8.87
N PHE A 102 4.23 -5.34 9.86
CA PHE A 102 3.24 -6.26 10.39
C PHE A 102 3.32 -6.24 11.91
N THR A 103 2.28 -5.67 12.52
CA THR A 103 2.19 -5.52 13.96
C THR A 103 1.23 -6.55 14.55
N ASN A 104 1.76 -7.43 15.39
CA ASN A 104 0.98 -8.40 16.15
C ASN A 104 0.63 -7.85 17.54
N SER A 105 -0.60 -8.07 17.98
CA SER A 105 -1.06 -7.67 19.31
C SER A 105 -2.21 -8.57 19.78
N VAL A 106 -2.68 -8.33 21.00
CA VAL A 106 -3.96 -8.88 21.48
C VAL A 106 -5.13 -8.03 20.99
N ALA A 107 -6.23 -8.67 20.64
CA ALA A 107 -7.46 -7.99 20.18
C ALA A 107 -8.20 -7.33 21.34
N ASP A 108 -8.35 -8.04 22.45
CA ASP A 108 -8.91 -7.54 23.71
C ASP A 108 -7.84 -7.60 24.81
N ILE A 109 -7.47 -6.42 25.34
CA ILE A 109 -6.47 -6.28 26.41
C ILE A 109 -6.96 -6.80 27.76
N LEU A 110 -8.28 -6.96 27.93
CA LEU A 110 -8.89 -7.60 29.09
C LEU A 110 -9.16 -9.10 28.87
N GLY A 111 -8.93 -9.59 27.64
CA GLY A 111 -9.07 -10.99 27.27
C GLY A 111 -7.85 -11.85 27.65
N ASP A 112 -7.93 -13.15 27.37
CA ASP A 112 -6.84 -14.09 27.60
C ASP A 112 -5.70 -13.87 26.58
N ASP A 113 -4.54 -13.41 27.06
CA ASP A 113 -3.34 -13.17 26.26
C ASP A 113 -2.37 -14.36 26.22
N ALA A 114 -2.69 -15.49 26.87
CA ALA A 114 -1.77 -16.64 27.01
C ALA A 114 -1.25 -17.14 25.66
N ASN A 115 -2.11 -17.14 24.63
CA ASN A 115 -1.73 -17.54 23.27
C ASN A 115 -0.73 -16.55 22.63
N PHE A 116 -0.90 -15.25 22.85
CA PHE A 116 0.04 -14.24 22.40
C PHE A 116 1.39 -14.37 23.12
N GLN A 117 1.37 -14.55 24.44
CA GLN A 117 2.58 -14.78 25.25
C GLN A 117 3.31 -16.08 24.88
N ALA A 118 2.59 -17.09 24.39
CA ALA A 118 3.15 -18.32 23.84
C ALA A 118 3.75 -18.15 22.43
N GLY A 119 3.78 -16.93 21.87
CA GLY A 119 4.38 -16.61 20.57
C GLY A 119 3.47 -16.87 19.37
N ARG A 120 2.17 -17.08 19.58
CA ARG A 120 1.22 -17.25 18.47
C ARG A 120 0.87 -15.89 17.86
N SER A 121 0.60 -15.88 16.56
CA SER A 121 0.30 -14.67 15.80
C SER A 121 -0.74 -14.99 14.73
N LEU A 122 -1.61 -14.02 14.40
CA LEU A 122 -2.51 -14.19 13.25
C LEU A 122 -1.75 -14.34 11.92
N ALA A 123 -0.57 -13.74 11.79
CA ALA A 123 0.24 -13.90 10.58
C ALA A 123 0.65 -15.36 10.32
N SER A 124 0.73 -16.21 11.35
CA SER A 124 1.06 -17.63 11.16
C SER A 124 -0.11 -18.47 10.62
N VAL A 125 -1.32 -17.92 10.58
CA VAL A 125 -2.54 -18.64 10.17
C VAL A 125 -3.28 -17.99 9.01
N ILE A 126 -2.87 -16.79 8.61
CA ILE A 126 -3.45 -16.09 7.47
C ILE A 126 -2.89 -16.65 6.16
N LEU A 127 -3.81 -16.98 5.26
CA LEU A 127 -3.59 -17.25 3.86
C LEU A 127 -3.90 -15.98 3.07
N TYR A 128 -2.99 -15.60 2.19
CA TYR A 128 -3.13 -14.45 1.31
C TYR A 128 -3.40 -14.91 -0.12
N SER A 129 -4.44 -14.36 -0.72
CA SER A 129 -4.75 -14.52 -2.14
C SER A 129 -4.83 -13.15 -2.81
N MET A 130 -4.42 -13.07 -4.07
CA MET A 130 -4.42 -11.84 -4.87
C MET A 130 -4.74 -12.13 -6.32
N THR A 131 -5.53 -11.26 -6.92
CA THR A 131 -5.73 -11.14 -8.37
C THR A 131 -5.75 -9.66 -8.76
N ASN A 132 -5.53 -9.35 -10.04
CA ASN A 132 -5.63 -7.96 -10.51
C ASN A 132 -6.25 -7.89 -11.90
N THR A 133 -6.65 -6.68 -12.32
CA THR A 133 -7.27 -6.45 -13.63
C THR A 133 -6.27 -6.15 -14.75
N ALA A 134 -5.02 -5.81 -14.39
CA ALA A 134 -4.01 -5.39 -15.35
C ALA A 134 -3.36 -6.57 -16.06
N ASN A 135 -3.11 -7.67 -15.34
CA ASN A 135 -2.42 -8.85 -15.83
C ASN A 135 -3.01 -10.15 -15.25
N THR A 136 -2.47 -11.29 -15.68
CA THR A 136 -2.93 -12.63 -15.23
C THR A 136 -2.20 -13.14 -14.00
N ALA A 137 -1.41 -12.31 -13.31
CA ALA A 137 -0.68 -12.74 -12.12
C ALA A 137 -1.66 -12.96 -10.97
N THR A 138 -1.54 -14.13 -10.34
CA THR A 138 -2.36 -14.51 -9.19
C THR A 138 -1.50 -15.11 -8.10
N LEU A 139 -1.86 -14.82 -6.86
CA LEU A 139 -1.40 -15.56 -5.69
C LEU A 139 -2.62 -16.25 -5.10
N THR A 140 -2.49 -17.52 -4.75
CA THR A 140 -3.59 -18.30 -4.17
C THR A 140 -3.11 -18.98 -2.92
N ASP A 141 -3.81 -18.69 -1.83
CA ASP A 141 -3.68 -19.28 -0.50
C ASP A 141 -2.23 -19.38 -0.01
N GLN A 142 -1.45 -18.33 -0.27
CA GLN A 142 -0.06 -18.26 0.16
C GLN A 142 0.01 -17.94 1.65
N PRO A 143 0.67 -18.77 2.49
CA PRO A 143 0.82 -18.44 3.90
C PRO A 143 1.54 -17.11 4.07
N MET A 144 0.99 -16.22 4.89
CA MET A 144 1.56 -14.89 5.12
C MET A 144 3.01 -14.97 5.60
N THR A 145 3.34 -15.93 6.47
CA THR A 145 4.71 -16.19 6.92
C THR A 145 5.68 -16.53 5.78
N THR A 146 5.20 -17.19 4.73
CA THR A 146 6.02 -17.50 3.55
C THR A 146 6.29 -16.22 2.76
N LEU A 147 5.26 -15.39 2.54
CA LEU A 147 5.39 -14.13 1.80
C LEU A 147 6.36 -13.16 2.47
N ILE A 148 6.28 -13.03 3.78
CA ILE A 148 7.12 -12.11 4.56
C ILE A 148 8.48 -12.70 4.99
N GLY A 149 8.78 -13.94 4.60
CA GLY A 149 10.05 -14.59 4.92
C GLY A 149 10.24 -15.00 6.38
N GLY A 150 9.15 -15.22 7.13
CA GLY A 150 9.20 -15.71 8.51
C GLY A 150 8.16 -15.05 9.42
N THR A 151 8.63 -14.54 10.56
CA THR A 151 7.78 -13.90 11.57
C THR A 151 7.38 -12.49 11.13
N ALA A 152 6.13 -12.11 11.38
CA ALA A 152 5.65 -10.75 11.16
C ALA A 152 6.34 -9.75 12.10
N THR A 153 6.99 -8.76 11.50
CA THR A 153 7.67 -7.65 12.16
C THR A 153 7.34 -6.33 11.47
N SER A 154 7.64 -5.20 12.12
CA SER A 154 7.47 -3.86 11.52
C SER A 154 8.37 -3.60 10.30
N THR A 155 9.38 -4.45 10.06
CA THR A 155 10.28 -4.37 8.89
C THR A 155 9.99 -5.42 7.82
N SER A 156 9.12 -6.38 8.11
CA SER A 156 8.73 -7.42 7.17
C SER A 156 7.98 -6.80 5.99
N ALA A 157 8.24 -7.28 4.78
CA ALA A 157 7.60 -6.77 3.58
C ALA A 157 7.44 -7.87 2.54
N PHE A 158 6.45 -7.73 1.66
CA PHE A 158 6.31 -8.55 0.48
C PHE A 158 5.65 -7.78 -0.67
N VAL A 159 5.93 -8.18 -1.90
CA VAL A 159 5.28 -7.65 -3.11
C VAL A 159 4.01 -8.42 -3.36
N GLY A 160 2.87 -7.73 -3.31
CA GLY A 160 1.55 -8.32 -3.52
C GLY A 160 1.15 -8.37 -4.99
N ALA A 161 1.49 -7.34 -5.77
CA ALA A 161 1.26 -7.26 -7.21
C ALA A 161 2.36 -6.43 -7.87
N GLU A 162 2.74 -6.78 -9.09
CA GLU A 162 3.80 -6.12 -9.86
C GLU A 162 3.50 -6.14 -11.36
N ASN A 163 4.22 -5.33 -12.12
CA ASN A 163 4.05 -5.19 -13.57
C ASN A 163 2.60 -4.81 -13.94
N LEU A 164 2.05 -3.84 -13.21
CA LEU A 164 0.70 -3.31 -13.44
C LEU A 164 0.80 -2.16 -14.44
N ASP A 165 0.63 -2.48 -15.72
CA ASP A 165 0.59 -1.49 -16.80
C ASP A 165 -0.73 -0.70 -16.75
N ILE A 166 -0.67 0.58 -16.36
CA ILE A 166 -1.84 1.45 -16.28
C ILE A 166 -1.74 2.55 -17.34
N ALA A 167 -2.61 2.48 -18.34
CA ALA A 167 -2.72 3.50 -19.37
C ALA A 167 -3.11 4.87 -18.80
N VAL A 168 -2.81 5.94 -19.55
CA VAL A 168 -3.17 7.31 -19.19
C VAL A 168 -4.67 7.42 -18.90
N SER A 169 -5.03 8.01 -17.76
CA SER A 169 -6.42 8.17 -17.32
C SER A 169 -7.21 6.86 -17.13
N ALA A 170 -6.50 5.72 -17.05
CA ALA A 170 -7.10 4.43 -16.74
C ALA A 170 -6.97 4.11 -15.25
N SER A 171 -7.65 3.05 -14.82
CA SER A 171 -7.53 2.54 -13.46
C SER A 171 -7.43 1.03 -13.49
N GLU A 172 -6.58 0.51 -12.61
CA GLU A 172 -6.42 -0.91 -12.37
C GLU A 172 -6.78 -1.23 -10.92
N ILE A 173 -7.27 -2.45 -10.71
CA ILE A 173 -7.73 -2.92 -9.42
C ILE A 173 -6.94 -4.15 -9.03
N VAL A 174 -6.34 -4.10 -7.85
CA VAL A 174 -5.72 -5.26 -7.19
C VAL A 174 -6.69 -5.75 -6.12
N TYR A 175 -7.27 -6.93 -6.32
CA TYR A 175 -8.10 -7.62 -5.34
C TYR A 175 -7.22 -8.52 -4.48
N PHE A 176 -7.44 -8.53 -3.17
CA PHE A 176 -6.76 -9.47 -2.30
C PHE A 176 -7.62 -9.87 -1.11
N THR A 177 -7.34 -11.05 -0.58
CA THR A 177 -8.02 -11.58 0.60
C THR A 177 -7.03 -12.01 1.66
N LEU A 178 -7.47 -11.89 2.90
CA LEU A 178 -6.80 -12.47 4.07
C LEU A 178 -7.77 -13.50 4.65
N THR A 179 -7.40 -14.77 4.60
CA THR A 179 -8.27 -15.87 5.07
C THR A 179 -7.61 -16.57 6.25
N ILE A 180 -8.34 -16.78 7.35
CA ILE A 180 -7.86 -17.61 8.45
C ILE A 180 -7.99 -19.08 8.03
N ALA A 181 -6.88 -19.82 7.98
CA ALA A 181 -6.89 -21.22 7.59
C ALA A 181 -7.89 -22.04 8.43
N GLU A 182 -8.80 -22.77 7.78
CA GLU A 182 -9.87 -23.57 8.43
C GLU A 182 -9.32 -24.67 9.35
N THR A 183 -8.09 -25.12 9.12
CA THR A 183 -7.42 -26.16 9.90
C THR A 183 -6.95 -25.66 11.28
N MET A 184 -7.08 -24.37 11.55
CA MET A 184 -6.61 -23.74 12.78
C MET A 184 -7.67 -23.82 13.86
N GLY A 185 -7.25 -24.02 15.12
CA GLY A 185 -8.15 -23.99 16.27
C GLY A 185 -8.48 -22.56 16.72
N ASN A 186 -9.25 -22.46 17.81
CA ASN A 186 -9.67 -21.17 18.39
C ASN A 186 -8.54 -20.40 19.11
N ASP A 187 -7.32 -20.93 19.11
CA ASP A 187 -6.17 -20.34 19.81
C ASP A 187 -5.78 -18.94 19.29
N TYR A 188 -6.31 -18.54 18.13
CA TYR A 188 -5.98 -17.27 17.46
C TYR A 188 -7.08 -16.20 17.60
N GLN A 189 -8.22 -16.51 18.24
CA GLN A 189 -9.38 -15.62 18.28
C GLN A 189 -9.12 -14.30 19.02
N ASN A 190 -8.30 -14.29 20.08
CA ASN A 190 -7.95 -13.06 20.80
C ASN A 190 -6.70 -12.35 20.23
N LEU A 191 -6.26 -12.73 19.03
CA LEU A 191 -5.10 -12.11 18.40
C LEU A 191 -5.52 -11.04 17.40
N LYS A 192 -4.62 -10.09 17.17
CA LYS A 192 -4.77 -8.99 16.22
C LYS A 192 -3.53 -8.88 15.36
N LEU A 193 -3.73 -8.65 14.06
CA LEU A 193 -2.71 -8.30 13.09
C LEU A 193 -3.09 -7.00 12.42
N THR A 194 -2.14 -6.08 12.36
CA THR A 194 -2.23 -4.84 11.58
C THR A 194 -1.13 -4.86 10.53
N ILE A 195 -1.46 -4.46 9.30
CA ILE A 195 -0.45 -4.16 8.27
C ILE A 195 -0.20 -2.66 8.38
N ASP A 196 1.06 -2.22 8.47
CA ASP A 196 1.37 -0.84 8.83
C ASP A 196 1.44 0.09 7.61
N LEU A 197 1.82 -0.43 6.45
CA LEU A 197 1.97 0.35 5.22
C LEU A 197 1.63 -0.51 3.99
N ILE A 198 0.88 0.08 3.05
CA ILE A 198 0.73 -0.39 1.68
C ILE A 198 1.44 0.62 0.79
N SER A 199 2.52 0.20 0.16
CA SER A 199 3.29 1.05 -0.76
C SER A 199 2.84 0.78 -2.19
N VAL A 200 2.44 1.83 -2.90
CA VAL A 200 2.20 1.80 -4.35
C VAL A 200 3.31 2.59 -5.01
N SER A 201 4.22 1.88 -5.68
CA SER A 201 5.33 2.50 -6.41
C SER A 201 5.03 2.41 -7.89
N SER A 202 5.09 3.54 -8.59
CA SER A 202 4.90 3.57 -10.04
C SER A 202 6.19 4.05 -10.71
N VAL A 203 6.30 3.84 -12.02
CA VAL A 203 7.33 4.43 -12.88
C VAL A 203 6.69 4.74 -14.23
N GLY A 204 6.88 5.95 -14.75
CA GLY A 204 6.43 6.33 -16.10
C GLY A 204 7.17 5.57 -17.20
N GLN A 205 6.42 5.13 -18.23
CA GLN A 205 6.93 4.43 -19.42
C GLN A 205 7.23 5.37 -20.60
#